data_AF-A0AAD9G5S2-F1
#
_entry.id   AF-A0AAD9G5S2-F1
#
_cell.length_a   1.000
_cell.length_b   1.000
_cell.length_c   1.000
_cell.angle_alpha   90.00
_cell.angle_beta   90.00
_cell.angle_gamma   90.00
#
_symmetry.space_group_name_H-M   'P 1'
#
loop_
_entity.id
_entity.type
_entity.pdbx_description
1 polymer ?
#
loop_
_entity_poly.entity_id
_entity_poly.type
_entity_poly.pdbx_seq_one_letter_code
_entity_poly.pdbx_strand_id
1 'polypeptide(L)'
;MSHFYKIYFVHHSHCYYCSLQLMAPSSCPLLAESRTLIDSLGYVDTEYNSPANQQQVQAQIRAEMATFSPPDDKYLSFLPSYTPSFGGRTRLQTEFKRVAANVPLDAIDMNRYQVKQPTGKHAESLEAWEDSIKQLQVAVEHQSNRVVNLELQQGYGTKLAKVRAAVLDGMNAQCERAVKETKAASDKTNVSRQQDQMRNAAKLHNYQSRYYELLAKNAAIKRACVQQEQRQQKKVKTEA
;
A
#
# COMPACT_ATOMS: atom_id res chain seq x y z
N MET A 1 -0.43 -51.83 16.15
CA MET A 1 -1.52 -51.19 15.38
C MET A 1 -0.98 -49.92 14.75
N SER A 2 -0.73 -50.00 13.45
CA SER A 2 -0.10 -48.98 12.61
C SER A 2 -0.90 -47.70 12.54
N HIS A 3 -0.44 -46.60 13.13
CA HIS A 3 -1.06 -45.30 12.99
C HIS A 3 0.00 -44.21 12.85
N PHE A 4 0.09 -43.68 11.62
CA PHE A 4 0.49 -42.33 11.26
C PHE A 4 1.98 -41.94 11.20
N TYR A 5 2.63 -42.31 10.09
CA TYR A 5 3.50 -41.36 9.38
C TYR A 5 2.74 -40.80 8.18
N LYS A 6 1.93 -39.77 8.43
CA LYS A 6 1.53 -38.82 7.38
C LYS A 6 2.77 -37.98 7.10
N ILE A 7 3.43 -38.27 5.97
CA ILE A 7 4.33 -37.31 5.33
C ILE A 7 3.47 -36.07 5.09
N TYR A 8 3.67 -35.03 5.90
CA TYR A 8 3.09 -33.72 5.65
C TYR A 8 3.80 -33.13 4.43
N PHE A 9 3.37 -33.56 3.24
CA PHE A 9 3.44 -32.74 2.05
C PHE A 9 2.52 -31.55 2.36
N VAL A 10 3.12 -30.46 2.86
CA VAL A 10 2.43 -29.17 2.94
C VAL A 10 2.17 -28.75 1.51
N HIS A 11 1.03 -29.20 0.98
CA HIS A 11 0.49 -28.75 -0.27
C HIS A 11 0.41 -27.22 -0.17
N HIS A 12 1.13 -26.55 -1.05
CA HIS A 12 1.07 -25.11 -1.26
C HIS A 12 -0.32 -24.76 -1.85
N SER A 13 -1.35 -24.89 -1.03
CA SER A 13 -2.70 -24.40 -1.30
C SER A 13 -2.89 -23.08 -0.53
N HIS A 14 -1.96 -22.15 -0.70
CA HIS A 14 -1.97 -20.82 -0.05
C HIS A 14 -2.00 -19.67 -1.07
N CYS A 15 -2.60 -19.87 -2.25
CA CYS A 15 -2.72 -18.79 -3.25
C CYS A 15 -4.11 -18.58 -3.84
N TYR A 16 -5.17 -19.07 -3.19
CA TYR A 16 -6.54 -18.96 -3.73
C TYR A 16 -7.56 -18.25 -2.82
N TYR A 17 -7.14 -17.64 -1.71
CA TYR A 17 -8.04 -16.93 -0.79
C TYR A 17 -7.74 -15.43 -0.63
N CYS A 18 -6.99 -14.84 -1.58
CA CYS A 18 -6.79 -13.39 -1.68
C CYS A 18 -7.35 -12.86 -3.01
N SER A 19 -8.49 -13.39 -3.48
CA SER A 19 -9.14 -12.92 -4.71
C SER A 19 -10.62 -12.55 -4.56
N LEU A 20 -11.16 -12.62 -3.34
CA LEU A 20 -12.45 -12.01 -3.00
C LEU A 20 -12.24 -10.87 -1.99
N GLN A 21 -11.36 -9.93 -2.33
CA GLN A 21 -11.56 -8.58 -1.85
C GLN A 21 -12.73 -8.05 -2.66
N LEU A 22 -13.90 -7.85 -2.02
CA LEU A 22 -14.93 -6.96 -2.54
C LEU A 22 -14.20 -5.75 -3.12
N MET A 23 -14.39 -5.49 -4.41
CA MET A 23 -13.87 -4.30 -5.06
C MET A 23 -14.52 -3.09 -4.38
N ALA A 24 -13.91 -2.65 -3.28
CA ALA A 24 -14.22 -1.38 -2.68
C ALA A 24 -14.04 -0.33 -3.78
N PRO A 25 -14.95 0.64 -3.89
CA PRO A 25 -14.75 1.73 -4.83
C PRO A 25 -13.38 2.34 -4.53
N SER A 26 -12.49 2.27 -5.51
CA SER A 26 -11.10 2.73 -5.43
C SER A 26 -10.96 4.26 -5.28
N SER A 27 -12.09 4.94 -5.10
CA SER A 27 -12.26 6.38 -5.12
C SER A 27 -13.27 6.78 -4.05
N CYS A 28 -12.87 7.71 -3.18
CA CYS A 28 -13.78 8.35 -2.24
C CYS A 28 -14.91 9.05 -3.03
N PRO A 29 -16.20 8.82 -2.72
CA PRO A 29 -17.31 9.45 -3.44
C PRO A 29 -17.29 10.98 -3.35
N LEU A 30 -16.77 11.54 -2.25
CA LEU A 30 -16.57 12.99 -2.08
C LEU A 30 -15.60 13.59 -3.12
N LEU A 31 -14.62 12.83 -3.60
CA LEU A 31 -13.71 13.30 -4.66
C LEU A 31 -14.33 13.17 -6.06
N ALA A 32 -15.36 12.33 -6.22
CA ALA A 32 -16.05 12.17 -7.50
C ALA A 32 -17.03 13.31 -7.76
N GLU A 33 -17.71 13.82 -6.73
CA GLU A 33 -18.66 14.94 -6.84
C GLU A 33 -18.00 16.26 -7.26
N SER A 34 -16.80 16.55 -6.74
CA SER A 34 -16.08 17.80 -7.02
C SER A 34 -15.09 17.72 -8.18
N ARG A 35 -14.98 16.57 -8.86
CA ARG A 35 -13.94 16.31 -9.87
C ARG A 35 -13.98 17.28 -11.05
N THR A 36 -15.16 17.82 -11.37
CA THR A 36 -15.33 18.79 -12.45
C THR A 36 -14.90 20.21 -12.08
N LEU A 37 -14.70 20.49 -10.79
CA LEU A 37 -14.36 21.83 -10.28
C LEU A 37 -12.87 21.99 -9.95
N ILE A 38 -12.14 20.89 -9.77
CA ILE A 38 -10.74 20.92 -9.32
C ILE A 38 -9.82 20.79 -10.54
N ASP A 39 -9.15 21.88 -10.91
CA ASP A 39 -8.07 21.91 -11.90
C ASP A 39 -6.73 22.19 -11.22
N SER A 40 -5.69 21.45 -11.60
CA SER A 40 -4.33 21.62 -11.11
C SER A 40 -3.35 21.14 -12.19
N LEU A 41 -2.45 22.01 -12.66
CA LEU A 41 -1.57 21.73 -13.80
C LEU A 41 -0.16 21.37 -13.34
N GLY A 42 0.03 20.21 -12.71
CA GLY A 42 1.31 19.82 -12.11
C GLY A 42 2.55 19.82 -13.03
N TYR A 43 2.41 19.71 -14.35
CA TYR A 43 3.54 19.85 -15.30
C TYR A 43 3.86 21.31 -15.67
N VAL A 44 2.96 22.24 -15.37
CA VAL A 44 3.06 23.68 -15.71
C VAL A 44 3.39 24.48 -14.45
N ASP A 45 2.70 24.17 -13.35
CA ASP A 45 2.79 24.84 -12.05
C ASP A 45 4.02 24.38 -11.25
N THR A 46 5.21 24.74 -11.74
CA THR A 46 6.49 24.32 -11.13
C THR A 46 6.80 25.00 -9.79
N GLU A 47 6.05 26.05 -9.43
CA GLU A 47 6.24 26.83 -8.19
C GLU A 47 6.01 25.99 -6.92
N TYR A 48 5.23 24.90 -7.02
CA TYR A 48 5.03 23.96 -5.93
C TYR A 48 6.30 23.17 -5.56
N ASN A 49 7.30 23.07 -6.45
CA ASN A 49 8.54 22.36 -6.15
C ASN A 49 9.42 23.08 -5.11
N SER A 50 9.11 24.34 -4.78
CA SER A 50 9.81 25.08 -3.72
C SER A 50 9.40 24.56 -2.34
N PRO A 51 10.35 24.17 -1.47
CA PRO A 51 10.04 23.67 -0.14
C PRO A 51 9.34 24.72 0.74
N ALA A 52 9.59 26.02 0.54
CA ALA A 52 8.91 27.09 1.26
C ALA A 52 7.40 27.12 0.97
N ASN A 53 7.03 26.98 -0.32
CA ASN A 53 5.63 26.93 -0.74
C ASN A 53 4.93 25.68 -0.19
N GLN A 54 5.61 24.53 -0.21
CA GLN A 54 5.08 23.28 0.37
C GLN A 54 4.83 23.41 1.87
N GLN A 55 5.75 24.02 2.62
CA GLN A 55 5.58 24.25 4.05
C GLN A 55 4.39 25.18 4.34
N GLN A 56 4.24 26.26 3.57
CA GLN A 56 3.13 27.18 3.71
C GLN A 56 1.79 26.49 3.43
N VAL A 57 1.68 25.76 2.31
CA VAL A 57 0.47 25.01 1.96
C VAL A 57 0.15 23.96 3.03
N GLN A 58 1.15 23.21 3.51
CA GLN A 58 0.95 22.22 4.55
C GLN A 58 0.51 22.83 5.88
N ALA A 59 0.99 24.03 6.22
CA ALA A 59 0.56 24.75 7.42
C ALA A 59 -0.91 25.17 7.31
N GLN A 60 -1.34 25.65 6.14
CA GLN A 60 -2.75 25.99 5.87
C GLN A 60 -3.65 24.75 5.94
N ILE A 61 -3.24 23.63 5.32
CA ILE A 61 -3.97 22.36 5.41
C ILE A 61 -4.14 21.93 6.87
N ARG A 62 -3.08 22.03 7.69
CA ARG A 62 -3.15 21.68 9.11
C ARG A 62 -4.10 22.59 9.90
N ALA A 63 -4.12 23.89 9.59
CA ALA A 63 -5.05 24.83 10.24
C ALA A 63 -6.51 24.50 9.92
N GLU A 64 -6.81 24.18 8.66
CA GLU A 64 -8.15 23.72 8.25
C GLU A 64 -8.50 22.38 8.89
N MET A 65 -7.57 21.42 8.93
CA MET A 65 -7.77 20.14 9.60
C MET A 65 -8.04 20.29 11.10
N ALA A 66 -7.46 21.29 11.77
CA ALA A 66 -7.73 21.55 13.18
C ALA A 66 -9.14 22.09 13.43
N THR A 67 -9.73 22.74 12.43
CA THR A 67 -11.09 23.31 12.51
C THR A 67 -12.15 22.32 12.04
N PHE A 68 -11.79 21.45 11.10
CA PHE A 68 -12.70 20.51 10.46
C PHE A 68 -13.07 19.35 11.39
N SER A 69 -14.37 19.20 11.66
CA SER A 69 -14.95 18.02 12.32
C SER A 69 -15.77 17.23 11.31
N PRO A 70 -15.25 16.11 10.78
CA PRO A 70 -15.95 15.31 9.76
C PRO A 70 -17.24 14.69 10.34
N PRO A 71 -18.34 14.61 9.55
CA PRO A 71 -19.53 13.87 9.95
C PRO A 71 -19.27 12.35 10.06
N ASP A 72 -19.57 11.77 11.21
CA ASP A 72 -19.29 10.36 11.54
C ASP A 72 -19.90 9.36 10.53
N ASP A 73 -21.11 9.64 10.04
CA ASP A 73 -21.88 8.68 9.24
C ASP A 73 -21.49 8.63 7.75
N LYS A 74 -20.87 9.68 7.22
CA LYS A 74 -20.64 9.84 5.77
C LYS A 74 -19.17 9.86 5.38
N TYR A 75 -18.28 10.33 6.26
CA TYR A 75 -16.89 10.55 5.90
C TYR A 75 -16.12 9.24 5.67
N LEU A 76 -16.46 8.15 6.38
CA LEU A 76 -15.77 6.85 6.28
C LEU A 76 -16.64 5.75 5.67
N SER A 77 -17.86 6.05 5.23
CA SER A 77 -18.84 5.05 4.78
C SER A 77 -18.42 4.28 3.51
N PHE A 78 -17.52 4.83 2.70
CA PHE A 78 -16.99 4.17 1.51
C PHE A 78 -15.89 3.14 1.83
N LEU A 79 -15.30 3.21 3.02
CA LEU A 79 -14.34 2.22 3.46
C LEU A 79 -15.10 0.98 3.93
N PRO A 80 -14.75 -0.22 3.43
CA PRO A 80 -15.38 -1.44 3.91
C PRO A 80 -15.04 -1.62 5.40
N SER A 81 -16.04 -1.96 6.22
CA SER A 81 -15.81 -2.36 7.60
C SER A 81 -14.93 -3.60 7.61
N TYR A 82 -13.72 -3.49 8.18
CA TYR A 82 -12.83 -4.62 8.34
C TYR A 82 -13.05 -5.25 9.71
N THR A 83 -13.67 -6.42 9.72
CA THR A 83 -13.63 -7.32 10.87
C THR A 83 -12.86 -8.56 10.44
N PRO A 84 -11.73 -8.90 11.08
CA PRO A 84 -10.93 -10.07 10.68
C PRO A 84 -11.76 -11.33 10.83
N SER A 85 -12.17 -11.92 9.70
CA SER A 85 -12.87 -13.21 9.65
C SER A 85 -11.86 -14.31 9.36
N PHE A 86 -11.75 -15.25 10.28
CA PHE A 86 -10.81 -16.38 10.16
C PHE A 86 -11.43 -17.63 9.52
N GLY A 87 -12.62 -17.50 8.89
CA GLY A 87 -13.28 -18.62 8.21
C GLY A 87 -13.45 -19.87 9.09
N GLY A 88 -13.78 -19.68 10.37
CA GLY A 88 -13.92 -20.78 11.35
C GLY A 88 -12.61 -21.43 11.82
N ARG A 89 -11.44 -20.93 11.41
CA ARG A 89 -10.15 -21.47 11.84
C ARG A 89 -9.84 -21.06 13.28
N THR A 90 -10.19 -21.95 14.21
CA THR A 90 -10.05 -21.76 15.65
C THR A 90 -8.62 -21.37 16.06
N ARG A 91 -7.60 -22.00 15.49
CA ARG A 91 -6.19 -21.65 15.77
C ARG A 91 -5.86 -20.19 15.47
N LEU A 92 -6.31 -19.67 14.32
CA LEU A 92 -6.06 -18.28 13.95
C LEU A 92 -6.82 -17.30 14.84
N GLN A 93 -8.05 -17.66 15.25
CA GLN A 93 -8.82 -16.87 16.21
C GLN A 93 -8.13 -16.80 17.58
N THR A 94 -7.60 -17.92 18.07
CA THR A 94 -6.86 -17.97 19.33
C THR A 94 -5.57 -17.15 19.25
N GLU A 95 -4.82 -17.26 18.15
CA GLU A 95 -3.62 -16.45 17.93
C GLU A 95 -3.94 -14.96 17.84
N PHE A 96 -5.01 -14.59 17.15
CA PHE A 96 -5.47 -13.21 17.08
C PHE A 96 -5.81 -12.65 18.47
N LYS A 97 -6.51 -13.44 19.31
CA LYS A 97 -6.78 -13.07 20.71
C LYS A 97 -5.51 -12.96 21.55
N ARG A 98 -4.54 -13.87 21.37
CA ARG A 98 -3.24 -13.83 22.07
C ARG A 98 -2.47 -12.55 21.74
N VAL A 99 -2.38 -12.22 20.45
CA VAL A 99 -1.71 -10.99 19.97
C VAL A 99 -2.45 -9.75 20.46
N ALA A 100 -3.79 -9.73 20.42
CA ALA A 100 -4.58 -8.64 20.99
C ALA A 100 -4.35 -8.47 22.51
N ALA A 101 -4.06 -9.56 23.22
CA ALA A 101 -3.69 -9.55 24.63
C ALA A 101 -2.20 -9.25 24.88
N ASN A 102 -1.40 -8.95 23.84
CA ASN A 102 0.05 -8.74 23.91
C ASN A 102 0.82 -9.87 24.61
N VAL A 103 0.30 -11.11 24.56
CA VAL A 103 0.97 -12.26 25.16
C VAL A 103 2.04 -12.75 24.19
N PRO A 104 3.33 -12.79 24.56
CA PRO A 104 4.39 -13.30 23.70
C PRO A 104 4.13 -14.77 23.33
N LEU A 105 4.60 -15.16 22.15
CA LEU A 105 4.43 -16.54 21.70
C LEU A 105 5.41 -17.41 22.50
N ASP A 106 4.89 -18.43 23.19
CA ASP A 106 5.77 -19.46 23.74
C ASP A 106 6.32 -20.27 22.56
N ALA A 107 7.62 -20.14 22.33
CA ALA A 107 8.28 -20.67 21.15
C ALA A 107 8.36 -22.20 21.19
N ILE A 108 8.92 -22.78 20.12
CA ILE A 108 9.20 -24.21 20.06
C ILE A 108 10.10 -24.60 21.23
N ASP A 109 9.61 -25.50 22.10
CA ASP A 109 10.41 -26.07 23.18
C ASP A 109 11.49 -26.99 22.60
N MET A 110 12.73 -26.50 22.60
CA MET A 110 13.90 -27.25 22.15
C MET A 110 14.33 -28.33 23.15
N ASN A 111 13.90 -28.24 24.43
CA ASN A 111 14.20 -29.27 25.43
C ASN A 111 13.47 -30.59 25.13
N ARG A 112 12.31 -30.53 24.48
CA ARG A 112 11.54 -31.72 24.06
C ARG A 112 12.32 -32.69 23.19
N TYR A 113 13.29 -32.20 22.41
CA TYR A 113 14.08 -33.02 21.49
C TYR A 113 15.45 -33.41 22.05
N GLN A 114 15.78 -32.99 23.28
CA GLN A 114 17.01 -33.35 23.95
C GLN A 114 16.77 -34.53 24.88
N VAL A 115 17.36 -35.68 24.55
CA VAL A 115 17.40 -36.81 25.48
C VAL A 115 18.40 -36.46 26.58
N LYS A 116 17.90 -36.20 27.79
CA LYS A 116 18.73 -35.93 28.98
C LYS A 116 18.73 -37.17 29.87
N GLN A 117 19.90 -37.52 30.38
CA GLN A 117 20.03 -38.56 31.40
C GLN A 117 19.48 -38.02 32.74
N PRO A 118 18.71 -38.80 33.51
CA PRO A 118 18.30 -38.42 34.85
C PRO A 118 19.55 -38.21 35.73
N THR A 119 19.65 -37.07 36.41
CA THR A 119 20.77 -36.76 37.32
C THR A 119 20.27 -36.34 38.71
N GLY A 120 21.13 -36.47 39.73
CA GLY A 120 20.80 -36.11 41.11
C GLY A 120 19.63 -36.92 41.66
N LYS A 121 18.66 -36.26 42.31
CA LYS A 121 17.47 -36.91 42.90
C LYS A 121 16.59 -37.66 41.89
N HIS A 122 16.66 -37.31 40.60
CA HIS A 122 15.92 -38.00 39.54
C HIS A 122 16.60 -39.32 39.13
N ALA A 123 17.90 -39.51 39.41
CA ALA A 123 18.58 -40.76 39.14
C ALA A 123 18.16 -41.89 40.11
N GLU A 124 17.58 -41.55 41.25
CA GLU A 124 17.05 -42.51 42.23
C GLU A 124 15.57 -42.87 41.97
N SER A 125 14.89 -42.16 41.07
CA SER A 125 13.47 -42.38 40.75
C SER A 125 13.32 -43.27 39.51
N LEU A 126 12.63 -44.41 39.67
CA LEU A 126 12.33 -45.33 38.58
C LEU A 126 11.53 -44.65 37.45
N GLU A 127 10.56 -43.82 37.81
CA GLU A 127 9.67 -43.13 36.86
C GLU A 127 10.45 -42.18 35.93
N ALA A 128 11.46 -41.48 36.46
CA ALA A 128 12.31 -40.60 35.67
C ALA A 128 13.16 -41.37 34.65
N TRP A 129 13.63 -42.57 35.00
CA TRP A 129 14.33 -43.46 34.07
C TRP A 129 13.41 -44.02 32.98
N GLU A 130 12.19 -44.42 33.34
CA GLU A 130 11.20 -44.88 32.36
C GLU A 130 10.85 -43.80 31.33
N ASP A 131 10.68 -42.56 31.77
CA ASP A 131 10.39 -41.44 30.87
C ASP A 131 11.58 -41.08 29.99
N SER A 132 12.81 -41.10 30.51
CA SER A 132 14.02 -40.95 29.68
C SER A 132 14.16 -42.07 28.65
N ILE A 133 13.80 -43.31 28.98
CA ILE A 133 13.80 -44.43 28.01
C ILE A 133 12.75 -44.21 26.93
N LYS A 134 11.53 -43.80 27.28
CA LYS A 134 10.48 -43.47 26.29
C LYS A 134 10.94 -42.34 25.36
N GLN A 135 11.58 -41.30 25.89
CA GLN A 135 12.15 -40.21 25.10
C GLN A 135 13.27 -40.70 24.17
N LEU A 136 14.15 -41.58 24.66
CA LEU A 136 15.22 -42.18 23.86
C LEU A 136 14.65 -43.02 22.71
N GLN A 137 13.63 -43.85 22.97
CA GLN A 137 12.94 -44.62 21.94
C GLN A 137 12.38 -43.71 20.84
N VAL A 138 11.71 -42.61 21.22
CA VAL A 138 11.23 -41.60 20.27
C VAL A 138 12.38 -40.99 19.46
N ALA A 139 13.51 -40.69 20.10
CA ALA A 139 14.68 -40.12 19.42
C ALA A 139 15.31 -41.10 18.41
N VAL A 140 15.40 -42.38 18.75
CA VAL A 140 15.89 -43.44 17.84
C VAL A 140 14.99 -43.56 16.61
N GLU A 141 13.67 -43.61 16.81
CA GLU A 141 12.70 -43.66 15.71
C GLU A 141 12.78 -42.40 14.83
N HIS A 142 12.92 -41.22 15.44
CA HIS A 142 13.10 -39.98 14.70
C HIS A 142 14.40 -40.00 13.86
N GLN A 143 15.49 -40.53 14.42
CA GLN A 143 16.75 -40.65 13.69
C GLN A 143 16.67 -41.67 12.54
N SER A 144 15.98 -42.80 12.74
CA SER A 144 15.69 -43.76 11.68
C SER A 144 14.93 -43.09 10.52
N ASN A 145 13.85 -42.36 10.82
CA ASN A 145 13.11 -41.60 9.80
C ASN A 145 13.97 -40.52 9.13
N ARG A 146 14.85 -39.85 9.87
CA ARG A 146 15.77 -38.86 9.31
C ARG A 146 16.72 -39.49 8.30
N VAL A 147 17.24 -40.69 8.54
CA VAL A 147 18.09 -41.42 7.57
C VAL A 147 17.31 -41.69 6.29
N VAL A 148 16.10 -42.25 6.39
CA VAL A 148 15.23 -42.50 5.21
C VAL A 148 14.93 -41.21 4.44
N ASN A 149 14.63 -40.11 5.14
CA ASN A 149 14.41 -38.81 4.50
C ASN A 149 15.65 -38.27 3.80
N LEU A 150 16.84 -38.48 4.37
CA LEU A 150 18.12 -38.08 3.76
C LEU A 150 18.44 -38.92 2.51
N GLU A 151 18.16 -40.23 2.53
CA GLU A 151 18.29 -41.10 1.36
C GLU A 151 17.37 -40.64 0.21
N LEU A 152 16.12 -40.31 0.52
CA LEU A 152 15.18 -39.73 -0.44
C LEU A 152 15.68 -38.38 -0.97
N GLN A 153 16.21 -37.52 -0.10
CA GLN A 153 16.77 -36.23 -0.50
C GLN A 153 18.01 -36.41 -1.37
N GLN A 154 18.87 -37.39 -1.10
CA GLN A 154 20.04 -37.70 -1.92
C GLN A 154 19.63 -38.17 -3.33
N GLY A 155 18.57 -38.99 -3.42
CA GLY A 155 18.07 -39.49 -4.71
C GLY A 155 17.33 -38.46 -5.56
N TYR A 156 16.51 -37.59 -4.93
CA TYR A 156 15.56 -36.73 -5.65
C TYR A 156 15.77 -35.22 -5.43
N GLY A 157 16.53 -34.82 -4.41
CA GLY A 157 16.65 -33.43 -3.97
C GLY A 157 17.14 -32.50 -5.09
N THR A 158 18.18 -32.88 -5.81
CA THR A 158 18.73 -32.07 -6.91
C THR A 158 17.74 -31.90 -8.06
N LYS A 159 16.99 -32.96 -8.42
CA LYS A 159 15.96 -32.89 -9.48
C LYS A 159 14.81 -31.98 -9.06
N LEU A 160 14.34 -32.14 -7.82
CA LEU A 160 13.28 -31.31 -7.25
C LEU A 160 13.69 -29.84 -7.16
N ALA A 161 14.93 -29.55 -6.74
CA ALA A 161 15.45 -28.19 -6.68
C ALA A 161 15.47 -27.52 -8.06
N LYS A 162 15.89 -28.25 -9.11
CA LYS A 162 15.86 -27.74 -10.50
C LYS A 162 14.45 -27.43 -10.98
N VAL A 163 13.48 -28.31 -10.73
CA VAL A 163 12.07 -28.07 -11.09
C VAL A 163 11.52 -26.86 -10.34
N ARG A 164 11.80 -26.75 -9.04
CA ARG A 164 11.38 -25.60 -8.23
C ARG A 164 11.98 -24.29 -8.75
N ALA A 165 13.28 -24.29 -9.09
CA ALA A 165 13.93 -23.12 -9.67
C ALA A 165 13.25 -22.70 -10.99
N ALA A 166 12.99 -23.64 -11.90
CA ALA A 166 12.29 -23.35 -13.16
C ALA A 166 10.88 -22.77 -12.96
N VAL A 167 10.13 -23.28 -11.97
CA VAL A 167 8.82 -22.72 -11.61
C VAL A 167 8.95 -21.29 -11.08
N LEU A 168 9.91 -21.04 -10.18
CA LEU A 168 10.17 -19.71 -9.63
C LEU A 168 10.61 -18.72 -10.70
N ASP A 169 11.47 -19.14 -11.63
CA ASP A 169 11.90 -18.32 -12.77
C ASP A 169 10.70 -17.96 -13.66
N GLY A 170 9.80 -18.91 -13.92
CA GLY A 170 8.56 -18.67 -14.64
C GLY A 170 7.61 -17.70 -13.93
N MET A 171 7.50 -17.78 -12.60
CA MET A 171 6.71 -16.85 -11.79
C MET A 171 7.33 -15.45 -11.79
N ASN A 172 8.66 -15.35 -11.62
CA ASN A 172 9.38 -14.08 -11.70
C ASN A 172 9.18 -13.40 -13.06
N ALA A 173 9.30 -14.16 -14.16
CA ALA A 173 9.06 -13.64 -15.50
C ALA A 173 7.61 -13.15 -15.71
N GLN A 174 6.62 -13.76 -15.04
CA GLN A 174 5.25 -13.27 -15.06
C GLN A 174 5.11 -11.95 -14.28
N CYS A 175 5.67 -11.87 -13.07
CA CYS A 175 5.66 -10.65 -12.28
C CYS A 175 6.38 -9.49 -12.99
N GLU A 176 7.54 -9.75 -13.60
CA GLU A 176 8.27 -8.74 -14.37
C GLU A 176 7.47 -8.21 -15.56
N ARG A 177 6.75 -9.09 -16.28
CA ARG A 177 5.86 -8.66 -17.37
C ARG A 177 4.73 -7.79 -16.85
N ALA A 178 4.05 -8.19 -15.77
CA ALA A 178 2.98 -7.40 -15.17
C ALA A 178 3.46 -6.01 -14.71
N VAL A 179 4.67 -5.92 -14.14
CA VAL A 179 5.29 -4.64 -13.76
C VAL A 179 5.58 -3.78 -15.00
N LYS A 180 6.15 -4.36 -16.05
CA LYS A 180 6.43 -3.64 -17.31
C LYS A 180 5.15 -3.11 -17.96
N GLU A 181 4.11 -3.93 -18.03
CA GLU A 181 2.80 -3.54 -18.58
C GLU A 181 2.15 -2.42 -17.78
N THR A 182 2.15 -2.53 -16.44
CA THR A 182 1.58 -1.51 -15.55
C THR A 182 2.34 -0.19 -15.66
N LYS A 183 3.68 -0.24 -15.74
CA LYS A 183 4.51 0.95 -15.96
C LYS A 183 4.21 1.60 -17.31
N ALA A 184 4.14 0.81 -18.39
CA ALA A 184 3.81 1.33 -19.71
C ALA A 184 2.41 1.99 -19.75
N ALA A 185 1.42 1.41 -19.07
CA ALA A 185 0.09 1.99 -18.96
C ALA A 185 0.09 3.31 -18.15
N SER A 186 0.84 3.36 -17.05
CA SER A 186 1.05 4.58 -16.25
C SER A 186 1.75 5.68 -17.09
N ASP A 187 2.82 5.33 -17.79
CA ASP A 187 3.60 6.27 -18.60
C ASP A 187 2.77 6.82 -19.76
N LYS A 188 1.97 5.99 -20.43
CA LYS A 188 1.02 6.43 -21.45
C LYS A 188 0.05 7.48 -20.89
N THR A 189 -0.47 7.25 -19.68
CA THR A 189 -1.39 8.18 -19.00
C THR A 189 -0.68 9.49 -18.65
N ASN A 190 0.55 9.42 -18.15
CA ASN A 190 1.35 10.59 -17.80
C ASN A 190 1.71 11.43 -19.02
N VAL A 191 2.11 10.79 -20.14
CA VAL A 191 2.39 11.48 -21.40
C VAL A 191 1.14 12.18 -21.95
N SER A 192 -0.02 11.51 -21.95
CA SER A 192 -1.28 12.13 -22.38
C SER A 192 -1.61 13.34 -21.49
N ARG A 193 -1.47 13.20 -20.16
CA ARG A 193 -1.70 14.29 -19.20
C ARG A 193 -0.78 15.47 -19.46
N GLN A 194 0.50 15.22 -19.69
CA GLN A 194 1.48 16.27 -20.00
C GLN A 194 1.09 17.04 -21.26
N GLN A 195 0.73 16.34 -22.35
CA GLN A 195 0.32 16.97 -23.60
C GLN A 195 -0.93 17.83 -23.43
N ASP A 196 -1.92 17.33 -22.69
CA ASP A 196 -3.15 18.07 -22.40
C ASP A 196 -2.88 19.35 -21.58
N GLN A 197 -2.05 19.24 -20.54
CA GLN A 197 -1.68 20.39 -19.72
C GLN A 197 -0.89 21.43 -20.50
N MET A 198 0.07 21.02 -21.33
CA MET A 198 0.84 21.96 -22.17
C MET A 198 -0.05 22.69 -23.18
N ARG A 199 -1.00 21.98 -23.81
CA ARG A 199 -1.97 22.57 -24.73
C ARG A 199 -2.88 23.59 -24.03
N ASN A 200 -3.34 23.28 -22.82
CA ASN A 200 -4.19 24.18 -22.06
C ASN A 200 -3.41 25.37 -21.48
N ALA A 201 -2.17 25.18 -21.06
CA ALA A 201 -1.28 26.25 -20.61
C ALA A 201 -1.06 27.32 -21.68
N ALA A 202 -0.86 26.92 -22.94
CA ALA A 202 -0.73 27.86 -24.05
C ALA A 202 -2.00 28.73 -24.21
N LYS A 203 -3.19 28.13 -24.05
CA LYS A 203 -4.46 28.87 -24.08
C LYS A 203 -4.59 29.82 -22.89
N LEU A 204 -4.26 29.38 -21.68
CA LEU A 204 -4.29 30.20 -20.47
C LEU A 204 -3.37 31.41 -20.60
N HIS A 205 -2.16 31.22 -21.11
CA HIS A 205 -1.22 32.31 -21.34
C HIS A 205 -1.74 33.32 -22.39
N ASN A 206 -2.38 32.84 -23.46
CA ASN A 206 -3.03 33.71 -24.43
C ASN A 206 -4.17 34.52 -23.81
N TYR A 207 -5.04 33.88 -23.02
CA TYR A 207 -6.13 34.56 -22.32
C TYR A 207 -5.62 35.57 -21.30
N GLN A 208 -4.58 35.24 -20.55
CA GLN A 208 -3.92 36.16 -19.62
C GLN A 208 -3.34 37.39 -20.35
N SER A 209 -2.68 37.17 -21.47
CA SER A 209 -2.12 38.26 -22.29
C SER A 209 -3.21 39.19 -22.82
N ARG A 210 -4.29 38.60 -23.37
CA ARG A 210 -5.46 39.35 -23.85
C ARG A 210 -6.16 40.08 -22.71
N TYR A 211 -6.24 39.49 -21.53
CA TYR A 211 -6.81 40.13 -20.34
C TYR A 211 -6.03 41.38 -19.96
N TYR A 212 -4.70 41.29 -19.87
CA TYR A 212 -3.86 42.46 -19.58
C TYR A 212 -3.91 43.53 -20.68
N GLU A 213 -3.97 43.12 -21.94
CA GLU A 213 -4.15 44.05 -23.07
C GLU A 213 -5.48 44.80 -22.95
N LEU A 214 -6.59 44.11 -22.66
CA LEU A 214 -7.91 44.72 -22.48
C LEU A 214 -7.94 45.65 -21.26
N LEU A 215 -7.30 45.27 -20.15
CA LEU A 215 -7.16 46.16 -18.99
C LEU A 215 -6.42 47.45 -19.36
N ALA A 216 -5.28 47.32 -20.06
CA ALA A 216 -4.49 48.46 -20.50
C ALA A 216 -5.29 49.37 -21.47
N LYS A 217 -6.02 48.78 -22.42
CA LYS A 217 -6.92 49.51 -23.34
C LYS A 217 -8.02 50.25 -22.59
N ASN A 218 -8.70 49.59 -21.65
CA ASN A 218 -9.74 50.22 -20.83
C ASN A 218 -9.16 51.38 -20.00
N ALA A 219 -7.97 51.21 -19.42
CA ALA A 219 -7.30 52.28 -18.68
C ALA A 219 -6.87 53.45 -19.59
N ALA A 220 -6.45 53.16 -20.83
CA ALA A 220 -6.10 54.18 -21.82
C ALA A 220 -7.35 54.97 -22.27
N ILE A 221 -8.46 54.29 -22.55
CA ILE A 221 -9.74 54.93 -22.92
C ILE A 221 -10.21 55.84 -21.78
N LYS A 222 -10.24 55.35 -20.54
CA LYS A 222 -10.62 56.17 -19.37
C LYS A 222 -9.77 57.44 -19.25
N ARG A 223 -8.46 57.34 -19.44
CA ARG A 223 -7.56 58.51 -19.43
C ARG A 223 -7.86 59.48 -20.57
N ALA A 224 -8.11 58.98 -21.78
CA ALA A 224 -8.46 59.80 -22.93
C ALA A 224 -9.81 60.54 -22.76
N CYS A 225 -10.83 59.86 -22.21
CA CYS A 225 -12.12 60.48 -21.87
C CYS A 225 -11.94 61.64 -20.89
N VAL A 226 -11.21 61.44 -19.79
CA VAL A 226 -10.93 62.51 -18.82
C VAL A 226 -10.20 63.70 -19.46
N GLN A 227 -9.19 63.45 -20.29
CA GLN A 227 -8.48 64.52 -21.01
C GLN A 227 -9.40 65.29 -21.96
N GLN A 228 -10.29 64.58 -22.65
CA GLN A 228 -11.23 65.18 -23.58
C GLN A 228 -12.30 66.02 -22.86
N GLU A 229 -12.84 65.53 -21.74
CA GLU A 229 -13.75 66.26 -20.87
C GLU A 229 -13.10 67.55 -20.34
N GLN A 230 -11.85 67.49 -19.88
CA GLN A 230 -11.10 68.67 -19.45
C GLN A 230 -10.91 69.68 -20.58
N ARG A 231 -10.62 69.22 -21.81
CA ARG A 231 -10.50 70.10 -22.99
C ARG A 231 -11.83 70.77 -23.32
N GLN A 232 -12.94 70.02 -23.27
CA GLN A 232 -14.28 70.56 -23.51
C GLN A 232 -14.67 71.58 -22.44
N GLN A 233 -14.43 71.30 -21.16
CA GLN A 233 -14.68 72.25 -20.07
C GLN A 233 -13.88 73.55 -20.24
N LYS A 234 -12.62 73.47 -20.69
CA LYS A 234 -11.82 74.67 -21.00
C LYS A 234 -12.42 75.48 -22.14
N LYS A 235 -12.85 74.84 -23.23
CA LYS A 235 -13.49 75.55 -24.36
C LYS A 235 -14.77 76.26 -23.95
N VAL A 236 -15.66 75.59 -23.22
CA VAL A 236 -16.91 76.19 -22.71
C VAL A 236 -16.63 77.40 -21.81
N LYS A 237 -15.56 77.37 -21.00
CA LYS A 237 -15.15 78.52 -20.18
C LYS A 237 -14.54 79.68 -20.97
N THR A 238 -14.05 79.46 -22.18
CA THR A 238 -13.49 80.51 -23.05
C THR A 238 -14.55 81.14 -23.95
N GLU A 239 -15.62 80.40 -24.25
CA GLU A 239 -16.74 80.82 -25.11
C GLU A 239 -17.90 81.47 -24.34
N ALA A 240 -17.87 81.42 -23.00
CA ALA A 240 -18.80 82.11 -22.08
C ALA A 240 -18.13 83.34 -21.47
#